data_AF-I7IAK9-F1
#
_entry.id   AF-I7IAK9-F1
#
_cell.length_a   1.000
_cell.length_b   1.000
_cell.length_c   1.000
_cell.angle_alpha   90.00
_cell.angle_beta   90.00
_cell.angle_gamma   90.00
#
_symmetry.space_group_name_H-M   'P 1'
#
loop_
_entity.id
_entity.type
_entity.pdbx_description
1 polymer ?
#
loop_
_entity_poly.entity_id
_entity_poly.type
_entity_poly.pdbx_seq_one_letter_code
_entity_poly.pdbx_strand_id
1 'polypeptide(L)'
;GMHANNGLQFQEFMIRPTGAPSFTEAVRMGADVFHTLKKLLDAKHLTTGVGDEGGFAPQLQTNADALDLLMQAIEKSGFTPGEEISLALDCAASSFYDTQTHTYQGKSYQEQVEILTHLCDHYPIDS
;
A
#
# COMPACT_ATOMS: atom_id res chain seq x y z
N GLY A 1 0.61 7.37 -7.41
CA GLY A 1 0.63 7.03 -8.85
C GLY A 1 -0.41 7.85 -9.61
N MET A 2 -0.77 7.43 -10.83
CA MET A 2 -1.73 8.17 -11.67
C MET A 2 -3.12 8.35 -11.06
N HIS A 3 -3.50 7.48 -10.12
CA HIS A 3 -4.82 7.49 -9.49
C HIS A 3 -4.91 8.43 -8.27
N ALA A 4 -3.80 9.07 -7.86
CA ALA A 4 -3.80 9.98 -6.73
C ALA A 4 -2.75 11.10 -6.88
N ASN A 5 -3.15 12.35 -6.66
CA ASN A 5 -2.24 13.50 -6.61
C ASN A 5 -1.56 13.62 -5.24
N ASN A 6 -0.97 12.52 -4.75
CA ASN A 6 -0.51 12.40 -3.36
C ASN A 6 1.00 12.21 -3.19
N GLY A 7 1.76 12.36 -4.27
CA GLY A 7 3.23 12.30 -4.25
C GLY A 7 3.82 10.89 -4.25
N LEU A 8 3.00 9.84 -4.12
CA LEU A 8 3.47 8.46 -4.18
C LEU A 8 3.73 8.03 -5.61
N GLN A 9 4.80 7.26 -5.82
CA GLN A 9 5.15 6.71 -7.13
C GLN A 9 4.21 5.55 -7.48
N PHE A 10 4.02 4.61 -6.56
CA PHE A 10 3.20 3.42 -6.79
C PHE A 10 1.73 3.77 -6.87
N GLN A 11 0.97 2.96 -7.60
CA GLN A 11 -0.44 3.22 -7.87
C GLN A 11 -1.30 2.72 -6.71
N GLU A 12 -1.10 1.48 -6.27
CA GLU A 12 -1.94 0.84 -5.27
C GLU A 12 -1.11 0.14 -4.19
N PHE A 13 -1.61 0.23 -2.96
CA PHE A 13 -1.12 -0.48 -1.79
C PHE A 13 -2.30 -1.23 -1.20
N MET A 14 -2.22 -2.55 -1.18
CA MET A 14 -3.35 -3.43 -0.85
C MET A 14 -3.05 -4.27 0.38
N ILE A 15 -4.12 -4.66 1.07
CA ILE A 15 -4.09 -5.71 2.08
C ILE A 15 -4.65 -7.01 1.49
N ARG A 16 -4.13 -8.15 1.94
CA ARG A 16 -4.54 -9.48 1.50
C ARG A 16 -4.84 -10.35 2.72
N PRO A 17 -6.11 -10.58 3.08
CA PRO A 17 -6.49 -11.40 4.23
C PRO A 17 -6.31 -12.91 3.97
N THR A 18 -5.06 -13.34 3.78
CA THR A 18 -4.69 -14.70 3.37
C THR A 18 -4.89 -15.74 4.47
N GLY A 19 -4.91 -15.34 5.74
CA GLY A 19 -5.20 -16.24 6.87
C GLY A 19 -6.69 -16.44 7.17
N ALA A 20 -7.59 -15.80 6.43
CA ALA A 20 -9.03 -15.93 6.67
C ALA A 20 -9.54 -17.35 6.36
N PRO A 21 -10.40 -17.96 7.21
CA PRO A 21 -10.91 -19.31 6.98
C PRO A 21 -11.98 -19.40 5.87
N SER A 22 -12.46 -18.26 5.39
CA SER A 22 -13.43 -18.17 4.31
C SER A 22 -13.38 -16.81 3.63
N PHE A 23 -13.94 -16.71 2.43
CA PHE A 23 -14.08 -15.43 1.72
C PHE A 23 -14.89 -14.40 2.52
N THR A 24 -15.95 -14.83 3.20
CA THR A 24 -16.76 -13.94 4.05
C THR A 24 -15.94 -13.34 5.18
N GLU A 25 -15.10 -14.16 5.84
CA GLU A 25 -14.19 -13.65 6.87
C GLU A 25 -13.12 -12.72 6.27
N ALA A 26 -12.59 -13.02 5.08
CA ALA A 26 -11.63 -12.15 4.40
C ALA A 26 -12.22 -10.75 4.14
N VAL A 27 -13.48 -10.70 3.66
CA VAL A 27 -14.19 -9.43 3.44
C VAL A 27 -14.39 -8.67 4.75
N ARG A 28 -14.78 -9.36 5.84
CA ARG A 28 -14.91 -8.73 7.16
C ARG A 28 -13.57 -8.17 7.66
N MET A 29 -12.50 -8.96 7.58
CA MET A 29 -11.15 -8.52 7.97
C MET A 29 -10.73 -7.28 7.17
N GLY A 30 -10.99 -7.26 5.86
CA GLY A 30 -10.73 -6.11 5.01
C GLY A 30 -11.51 -4.86 5.43
N ALA A 31 -12.80 -5.01 5.75
CA ALA A 31 -13.64 -3.91 6.24
C ALA A 31 -13.16 -3.37 7.60
N ASP A 32 -12.76 -4.25 8.51
CA ASP A 32 -12.23 -3.86 9.83
C ASP A 32 -10.94 -3.05 9.67
N VAL A 33 -9.99 -3.51 8.86
CA VAL A 33 -8.76 -2.77 8.55
C VAL A 33 -9.05 -1.45 7.85
N PHE A 34 -9.97 -1.40 6.88
CA PHE A 34 -10.35 -0.17 6.20
C PHE A 34 -10.88 0.90 7.17
N HIS A 35 -11.79 0.54 8.06
CA HIS A 35 -12.35 1.48 9.04
C HIS A 35 -11.34 1.88 10.11
N THR A 36 -10.42 1.00 10.50
CA THR A 36 -9.30 1.34 11.40
C THR A 36 -8.32 2.30 10.73
N LEU A 37 -7.96 2.04 9.47
CA LEU A 37 -7.10 2.94 8.69
C LEU A 37 -7.71 4.33 8.57
N LYS A 38 -9.02 4.43 8.30
CA LYS A 38 -9.72 5.72 8.26
C LYS A 38 -9.50 6.53 9.55
N LYS A 39 -9.69 5.89 10.72
CA LYS A 39 -9.48 6.54 12.03
C LYS A 39 -8.03 6.96 12.23
N LEU A 40 -7.06 6.18 11.75
CA LEU A 40 -5.63 6.53 11.83
C LEU A 40 -5.29 7.75 10.97
N LEU A 41 -5.83 7.80 9.75
CA LEU A 41 -5.67 8.95 8.86
C LEU A 41 -6.29 10.20 9.47
N ASP A 42 -7.53 10.10 9.99
CA ASP A 42 -8.21 11.21 10.67
C ASP A 42 -7.39 11.72 11.87
N ALA A 43 -6.84 10.82 12.69
CA ALA A 43 -6.01 11.16 13.85
C ALA A 43 -4.68 11.84 13.47
N LYS A 44 -4.18 11.58 12.26
CA LYS A 44 -2.99 12.22 11.69
C LYS A 44 -3.33 13.47 10.86
N HIS A 45 -4.59 13.89 10.83
CA HIS A 45 -5.10 14.98 10.00
C HIS A 45 -4.83 14.79 8.50
N LEU A 46 -4.81 13.54 8.04
CA LEU A 46 -4.68 13.18 6.62
C LEU A 46 -6.07 13.03 5.99
N THR A 47 -6.14 13.21 4.67
CA THR A 47 -7.40 13.14 3.92
C THR A 47 -7.93 11.71 3.87
N THR A 48 -9.23 11.54 4.15
CA THR A 48 -9.95 10.27 4.02
C THR A 48 -10.92 10.26 2.84
N GLY A 49 -10.67 11.12 1.85
CA GLY A 49 -11.37 11.05 0.56
C GLY A 49 -11.06 9.71 -0.11
N VAL A 50 -12.07 9.13 -0.76
CA VAL A 50 -11.91 7.87 -1.49
C VAL A 50 -11.67 8.14 -2.97
N GLY A 51 -10.78 7.34 -3.57
CA GLY A 51 -10.54 7.33 -5.01
C GLY A 51 -11.54 6.45 -5.77
N ASP A 52 -11.26 6.19 -7.04
CA ASP A 52 -12.14 5.45 -7.95
C ASP A 52 -12.34 3.99 -7.51
N GLU A 53 -11.34 3.38 -6.90
CA GLU A 53 -11.36 2.02 -6.35
C GLU A 53 -11.89 1.94 -4.92
N GLY A 54 -12.33 3.07 -4.34
CA GLY A 54 -12.85 3.14 -2.98
C GLY A 54 -11.78 3.12 -1.88
N GLY A 55 -10.49 3.05 -2.22
CA GLY A 55 -9.36 3.22 -1.31
C GLY A 55 -9.11 4.68 -0.92
N PHE A 56 -8.33 4.92 0.14
CA PHE A 56 -7.94 6.27 0.55
C PHE A 56 -6.74 6.78 -0.25
N ALA A 57 -6.73 8.09 -0.52
CA ALA A 57 -5.61 8.77 -1.18
C ALA A 57 -5.03 9.90 -0.29
N PRO A 58 -4.45 9.58 0.89
CA PRO A 58 -3.82 10.58 1.75
C PRO A 58 -2.52 11.11 1.12
N GLN A 59 -2.16 12.35 1.43
CA GLN A 59 -0.87 12.93 1.04
C GLN A 59 0.25 12.35 1.92
N LEU A 60 1.16 11.58 1.33
CA LEU A 60 2.24 10.87 2.01
C LEU A 60 3.59 11.22 1.36
N GLN A 61 4.69 11.08 2.10
CA GLN A 61 6.01 11.44 1.58
C GLN A 61 6.68 10.27 0.87
N THR A 62 6.49 9.05 1.38
CA THR A 62 7.17 7.86 0.86
C THR A 62 6.24 6.66 0.72
N ASN A 63 6.63 5.69 -0.13
CA ASN A 63 5.94 4.40 -0.23
C ASN A 63 5.97 3.64 1.12
N ALA A 64 7.04 3.80 1.90
CA ALA A 64 7.16 3.22 3.23
C ALA A 64 6.11 3.80 4.20
N ASP A 65 5.82 5.10 4.14
CA ASP A 65 4.77 5.72 4.97
C ASP A 65 3.40 5.06 4.75
N ALA A 66 3.08 4.72 3.48
CA ALA A 66 1.84 4.05 3.12
C ALA A 66 1.78 2.63 3.71
N LEU A 67 2.89 1.88 3.59
CA LEU A 67 3.02 0.54 4.13
C LEU A 67 2.97 0.52 5.66
N ASP A 68 3.66 1.45 6.32
CA ASP A 68 3.64 1.60 7.78
C ASP A 68 2.24 1.89 8.32
N LEU A 69 1.45 2.70 7.60
CA LEU A 69 0.06 2.97 7.95
C LEU A 69 -0.81 1.71 7.81
N LEU A 70 -0.59 0.91 6.77
CA LEU A 70 -1.31 -0.37 6.59
C LEU A 70 -0.94 -1.37 7.68
N MET A 71 0.34 -1.52 8.00
CA MET A 71 0.80 -2.38 9.10
C MET A 71 0.15 -1.98 10.43
N GLN A 72 0.16 -0.67 10.76
CA GLN A 72 -0.50 -0.15 11.96
C GLN A 72 -2.01 -0.38 11.94
N ALA A 73 -2.67 -0.28 10.78
CA ALA A 73 -4.09 -0.52 10.66
C ALA A 73 -4.44 -2.00 10.87
N ILE A 74 -3.64 -2.92 10.32
CA ILE A 74 -3.78 -4.37 10.51
C ILE A 74 -3.66 -4.71 12.00
N GLU A 75 -2.59 -4.27 12.66
CA GLU A 75 -2.35 -4.52 14.08
C GLU A 75 -3.46 -3.95 14.97
N LYS A 76 -3.90 -2.71 14.70
CA LYS A 76 -4.97 -2.06 15.49
C LYS A 76 -6.34 -2.65 15.25
N SER A 77 -6.55 -3.35 14.14
CA SER A 77 -7.75 -4.15 13.91
C SER A 77 -7.71 -5.50 14.62
N GLY A 78 -6.60 -5.85 15.28
CA GLY A 78 -6.45 -7.09 16.03
C GLY A 78 -5.97 -8.27 15.20
N PHE A 79 -5.40 -8.02 14.02
CA PHE A 79 -4.82 -9.05 13.16
C PHE A 79 -3.29 -8.97 13.16
N THR A 80 -2.64 -10.09 12.86
CA THR A 80 -1.18 -10.22 12.79
C THR A 80 -0.70 -10.02 11.35
N PRO A 81 0.07 -8.96 11.05
CA PRO A 81 0.64 -8.76 9.72
C PRO A 81 1.55 -9.92 9.30
N GLY A 82 1.44 -10.36 8.04
CA GLY A 82 2.21 -11.46 7.48
C GLY A 82 1.75 -12.87 7.86
N GLU A 83 0.93 -13.03 8.90
CA GLU A 83 0.29 -14.30 9.25
C GLU A 83 -1.19 -14.33 8.82
N GLU A 84 -1.95 -13.31 9.21
CA GLU A 84 -3.38 -13.23 8.94
C GLU A 84 -3.69 -12.32 7.75
N ILE A 85 -2.90 -11.25 7.59
CA ILE A 85 -3.03 -10.28 6.50
C ILE A 85 -1.64 -9.93 5.95
N SER A 86 -1.39 -10.23 4.69
CA SER A 86 -0.22 -9.78 3.93
C SER A 86 -0.51 -8.49 3.14
N LEU A 87 0.50 -7.97 2.47
CA LEU A 87 0.43 -6.76 1.65
C LEU A 87 0.66 -7.10 0.17
N ALA A 88 0.12 -6.27 -0.72
CA ALA A 88 0.40 -6.34 -2.14
C ALA A 88 0.56 -4.95 -2.77
N LEU A 89 1.30 -4.88 -3.86
CA LEU A 89 1.62 -3.64 -4.56
C LEU A 89 1.20 -3.69 -6.02
N ASP A 90 0.49 -2.66 -6.49
CA ASP A 90 0.53 -2.29 -7.91
C ASP A 90 1.41 -1.06 -8.09
N CYS A 91 2.64 -1.27 -8.55
CA CYS A 91 3.52 -0.17 -8.87
C CYS A 91 3.08 0.59 -10.12
N ALA A 92 2.44 -0.08 -11.08
CA ALA A 92 2.19 0.45 -12.42
C ALA A 92 3.44 1.13 -13.02
N ALA A 93 4.59 0.45 -12.97
CA ALA A 93 5.91 1.05 -13.22
C ALA A 93 6.06 1.73 -14.59
N SER A 94 5.30 1.29 -15.59
CA SER A 94 5.22 1.94 -16.89
C SER A 94 4.76 3.41 -16.80
N SER A 95 3.96 3.78 -15.80
CA SER A 95 3.46 5.14 -15.60
C SER A 95 4.56 6.14 -15.18
N PHE A 96 5.68 5.64 -14.67
CA PHE A 96 6.80 6.45 -14.22
C PHE A 96 8.14 6.05 -14.86
N TYR A 97 8.08 5.25 -15.92
CA TYR A 97 9.21 4.91 -16.77
C TYR A 97 9.37 5.93 -17.90
N ASP A 98 10.59 6.43 -18.06
CA ASP A 98 10.99 7.35 -19.13
C ASP A 98 11.73 6.57 -20.23
N THR A 99 11.15 6.56 -21.42
CA THR A 99 11.68 5.83 -22.59
C THR A 99 12.88 6.51 -23.23
N GLN A 100 13.13 7.80 -22.96
CA GLN A 100 14.29 8.53 -23.47
C GLN A 100 15.53 8.26 -22.63
N THR A 101 15.37 8.25 -21.31
CA THR A 101 16.47 8.03 -20.36
C THR A 101 16.62 6.57 -19.95
N HIS A 102 15.63 5.72 -20.24
CA HIS A 102 15.56 4.34 -19.76
C HIS A 102 15.59 4.23 -18.23
N THR A 103 14.92 5.17 -17.55
CA THR A 103 14.89 5.25 -16.08
C THR A 103 13.46 5.28 -15.52
N TYR A 104 13.31 4.91 -14.27
CA TYR A 104 12.09 5.01 -13.48
C TYR A 104 12.20 6.24 -12.56
N GLN A 105 11.69 7.40 -13.01
CA GLN A 105 11.91 8.70 -12.34
C GLN A 105 13.39 8.96 -11.99
N GLY A 106 14.29 8.78 -12.97
CA GLY A 106 15.72 9.00 -12.79
C GLY A 106 16.47 7.85 -12.11
N LYS A 107 15.80 6.75 -11.75
CA LYS A 107 16.42 5.53 -11.22
C LYS A 107 16.63 4.49 -12.31
N SER A 108 17.77 3.82 -12.30
CA SER A 108 18.04 2.66 -13.15
C SER A 108 17.11 1.48 -12.82
N TYR A 109 17.08 0.47 -13.70
CA TYR A 109 16.32 -0.74 -13.41
C TYR A 109 16.86 -1.48 -12.18
N GLN A 110 18.19 -1.44 -11.94
CA GLN A 110 18.82 -2.06 -10.78
C GLN A 110 18.37 -1.38 -9.50
N GLU A 111 18.42 -0.04 -9.44
CA GLU A 111 17.94 0.72 -8.28
C GLU A 111 16.45 0.47 -8.03
N GLN A 112 15.64 0.34 -9.09
CA GLN A 112 14.22 0.03 -8.93
C GLN A 112 13.99 -1.37 -8.35
N VAL A 113 14.76 -2.38 -8.78
CA VAL A 113 14.72 -3.72 -8.20
C VAL A 113 15.16 -3.69 -6.74
N GLU A 114 16.26 -2.99 -6.43
CA GLU A 114 16.75 -2.84 -5.05
C GLU A 114 15.71 -2.19 -4.13
N ILE A 115 14.98 -1.18 -4.61
CA ILE A 115 13.86 -0.57 -3.86
C ILE A 115 12.79 -1.61 -3.56
N LEU A 116 12.35 -2.38 -4.56
CA LEU A 116 11.30 -3.38 -4.37
C LEU A 116 11.76 -4.50 -3.44
N THR A 117 12.99 -4.99 -3.60
CA THR A 117 13.59 -5.98 -2.70
C THR A 117 13.63 -5.47 -1.27
N HIS A 118 14.11 -4.24 -1.04
CA HIS A 118 14.13 -3.64 0.28
C HIS A 118 12.73 -3.57 0.90
N LEU A 119 11.69 -3.23 0.12
CA LEU A 119 10.31 -3.23 0.62
C LEU A 119 9.85 -4.64 1.00
N CYS A 120 10.10 -5.65 0.18
CA CYS A 120 9.74 -7.04 0.50
C CYS A 120 10.51 -7.59 1.71
N ASP A 121 11.73 -7.11 1.98
CA ASP A 121 12.50 -7.53 3.16
C ASP A 121 11.95 -6.94 4.47
N HIS A 122 11.28 -5.78 4.41
CA HIS A 122 10.80 -5.05 5.58
C HIS A 122 9.30 -5.22 5.83
N TYR A 123 8.53 -5.55 4.80
CA TYR A 123 7.08 -5.68 4.87
C TYR A 123 6.63 -7.04 4.34
N PRO A 124 5.54 -7.64 4.87
CA PRO A 124 5.02 -8.91 4.40
C PRO A 124 4.30 -8.78 3.04
N ILE A 125 5.05 -8.39 2.00
CA ILE A 125 4.56 -8.23 0.63
C ILE A 125 4.71 -9.57 -0.09
N ASP A 126 3.59 -10.10 -0.59
CA ASP A 126 3.56 -11.41 -1.25
C ASP A 126 2.97 -11.36 -2.68
N SER A 127 2.65 -10.17 -3.18
CA SER A 127 2.13 -9.94 -4.53
C SER A 127 2.39 -8.54 -5.07
#